data_AF-A0A5D3CDG1-F1
#
_entry.id   AF-A0A5D3CDG1-F1
#
_cell.length_a   1.000
_cell.length_b   1.000
_cell.length_c   1.000
_cell.angle_alpha   90.00
_cell.angle_beta   90.00
_cell.angle_gamma   90.00
#
_symmetry.space_group_name_H-M   'P 1'
#
loop_
_entity.id
_entity.type
_entity.pdbx_description
1 polymer ?
#
loop_
_entity_poly.entity_id
_entity_poly.type
_entity_poly.pdbx_seq_one_letter_code
_entity_poly.pdbx_strand_id
1 'polypeptide(L)'
;MASVFLYHVVGDLTVGKPEMTEFYETETIETAIRVIGESTECGIPIWKRKTHVGIIENAEMKQQRFVGILSSLDIVAFLARAENLEDQERAMKAPVSEAVVANYSLLRQVDPATRSSD
;
A
#
# COMPACT_ATOMS: atom_id res chain seq x y z
N MET A 1 -5.83 10.98 -27.34
CA MET A 1 -5.30 11.72 -26.17
C MET A 1 -4.17 10.96 -25.45
N ALA A 2 -3.41 10.10 -26.15
CA ALA A 2 -2.32 9.31 -25.57
C ALA A 2 -0.92 9.94 -25.73
N SER A 3 -0.79 11.05 -26.48
CA SER A 3 0.50 11.70 -26.77
C SER A 3 0.96 12.72 -25.73
N VAL A 4 0.12 13.05 -24.73
CA VAL A 4 0.47 14.05 -23.71
C VAL A 4 1.30 13.46 -22.57
N PHE A 5 1.37 12.13 -22.45
CA PHE A 5 2.26 11.46 -21.49
C PHE A 5 3.73 11.36 -21.97
N LEU A 6 4.04 11.75 -23.21
CA LEU A 6 5.35 11.52 -23.85
C LEU A 6 6.53 12.35 -23.26
N TYR A 7 6.26 13.33 -22.40
CA TYR A 7 7.29 14.28 -21.96
C TYR A 7 7.28 14.63 -20.48
N HIS A 8 6.44 13.97 -19.67
CA HIS A 8 6.40 14.27 -18.25
C HIS A 8 7.54 13.58 -17.51
N VAL A 9 8.25 14.39 -16.74
CA VAL A 9 9.23 13.93 -15.77
C VAL A 9 8.45 13.19 -14.68
N VAL A 10 8.95 12.08 -14.14
CA VAL A 10 8.20 11.25 -13.17
C VAL A 10 7.71 12.09 -11.97
N GLY A 11 8.47 13.12 -11.60
CA GLY A 11 8.07 14.13 -10.61
C GLY A 11 6.70 14.77 -10.88
N ASP A 12 6.33 15.02 -12.15
CA ASP A 12 5.05 15.63 -12.53
C ASP A 12 3.85 14.76 -12.11
N LEU A 13 4.01 13.43 -12.10
CA LEU A 13 2.98 12.47 -11.67
C LEU A 13 2.82 12.39 -10.14
N THR A 14 3.73 13.03 -9.41
CA THR A 14 3.77 13.04 -7.95
C THR A 14 3.41 14.40 -7.35
N VAL A 15 3.20 15.43 -8.19
CA VAL A 15 2.84 16.78 -7.73
C VAL A 15 1.51 16.73 -6.98
N GLY A 16 1.52 17.23 -5.74
CA GLY A 16 0.32 17.30 -4.90
C GLY A 16 -0.11 15.97 -4.27
N LYS A 17 0.60 14.86 -4.54
CA LYS A 17 0.35 13.61 -3.83
C LYS A 17 0.82 13.73 -2.38
N PRO A 18 0.03 13.21 -1.40
CA PRO A 18 0.42 13.22 0.00
C PRO A 18 1.66 12.34 0.23
N GLU A 19 2.34 12.58 1.35
CA GLU A 19 3.44 11.72 1.77
C GLU A 19 2.94 10.28 1.97
N MET A 20 3.69 9.32 1.45
CA MET A 20 3.33 7.91 1.57
C MET A 20 3.53 7.44 3.02
N THR A 21 2.42 7.22 3.70
CA THR A 21 2.38 6.79 5.10
C THR A 21 2.49 5.27 5.20
N GLU A 22 3.23 4.77 6.20
CA GLU A 22 3.36 3.33 6.43
C GLU A 22 2.14 2.79 7.20
N PHE A 23 1.47 1.79 6.63
CA PHE A 23 0.46 0.98 7.31
C PHE A 23 1.00 -0.44 7.51
N TYR A 24 1.02 -0.94 8.74
CA TYR A 24 1.74 -2.19 9.04
C TYR A 24 0.91 -3.43 8.76
N GLU A 25 1.58 -4.52 8.36
CA GLU A 25 0.93 -5.80 8.05
C GLU A 25 0.21 -6.45 9.26
N THR A 26 0.56 -6.01 10.47
CA THR A 26 -0.01 -6.46 11.74
C THR A 26 -1.26 -5.66 12.16
N GLU A 27 -1.54 -4.53 11.51
CA GLU A 27 -2.73 -3.74 11.80
C GLU A 27 -4.00 -4.49 11.40
N THR A 28 -5.13 -4.13 12.00
CA THR A 28 -6.40 -4.85 11.80
C THR A 28 -7.13 -4.43 10.53
N ILE A 29 -7.98 -5.32 10.01
CA ILE A 29 -8.91 -5.03 8.92
C ILE A 29 -9.81 -3.84 9.27
N GLU A 30 -10.31 -3.76 10.51
CA GLU A 30 -11.10 -2.61 10.97
C GLU A 30 -10.36 -1.28 10.84
N THR A 31 -9.10 -1.23 11.28
CA THR A 31 -8.28 -0.03 11.16
C THR A 31 -8.03 0.32 9.70
N ALA A 32 -7.78 -0.68 8.85
CA ALA A 32 -7.59 -0.48 7.42
C ALA A 32 -8.83 0.10 6.73
N ILE A 33 -10.04 -0.39 7.06
CA ILE A 33 -11.31 0.15 6.54
C ILE A 33 -11.43 1.63 6.86
N ARG A 34 -11.15 2.03 8.11
CA ARG A 34 -11.22 3.43 8.51
C ARG A 34 -10.23 4.29 7.74
N VAL A 35 -8.97 3.87 7.65
CA VAL A 35 -7.92 4.61 6.94
C VAL A 35 -8.25 4.74 5.45
N ILE A 36 -8.74 3.68 4.80
CA ILE A 36 -9.17 3.72 3.39
C ILE A 36 -10.37 4.66 3.21
N GLY A 37 -11.32 4.67 4.15
CA GLY A 37 -12.46 5.59 4.10
C GLY A 37 -12.09 7.07 4.26
N GLU A 38 -10.99 7.36 4.95
CA GLU A 38 -10.45 8.72 5.12
C GLU A 38 -9.44 9.09 4.01
N SER A 39 -8.98 8.12 3.21
CA SER A 39 -8.00 8.29 2.14
C SER A 39 -8.64 8.84 0.87
N THR A 40 -7.93 9.75 0.20
CA THR A 40 -8.27 10.20 -1.16
C THR A 40 -7.69 9.29 -2.24
N GLU A 41 -6.82 8.36 -1.86
CA GLU A 41 -6.18 7.36 -2.71
C GLU A 41 -6.95 6.03 -2.64
N CYS A 42 -7.03 5.30 -3.76
CA CYS A 42 -7.81 4.06 -3.89
C CYS A 42 -7.24 2.82 -3.15
N GLY A 43 -6.11 2.96 -2.46
CA GLY A 43 -5.48 1.88 -1.70
C GLY A 43 -4.36 2.39 -0.80
N ILE A 44 -3.98 1.58 0.18
CA ILE A 44 -2.93 1.88 1.15
C ILE A 44 -1.75 0.92 1.01
N PRO A 45 -0.50 1.42 1.02
CA PRO A 45 0.67 0.56 0.96
C PRO A 45 0.90 -0.14 2.31
N ILE A 46 1.13 -1.45 2.27
CA ILE A 46 1.33 -2.31 3.45
C ILE A 46 2.81 -2.59 3.64
N TRP A 47 3.27 -2.52 4.90
CA TRP A 47 4.67 -2.63 5.28
C TRP A 47 4.88 -3.59 6.44
N LYS A 48 6.01 -4.30 6.41
CA LYS A 48 6.54 -4.98 7.59
C LYS A 48 7.05 -3.95 8.60
N ARG A 49 6.93 -4.26 9.89
CA ARG A 49 7.54 -3.44 10.94
C ARG A 49 9.06 -3.42 10.79
N LYS A 50 9.68 -2.34 11.26
CA LYS A 50 11.14 -2.25 11.34
C LYS A 50 11.67 -3.31 12.28
N THR A 51 12.67 -4.07 11.85
CA THR A 51 13.31 -5.10 12.66
C THR A 51 14.30 -4.52 13.68
N HIS A 52 14.85 -3.32 13.41
CA HIS A 52 15.85 -2.66 14.26
C HIS A 52 15.43 -1.21 14.54
N VAL A 53 15.12 -0.92 15.80
CA VAL A 53 14.74 0.44 16.23
C VAL A 53 16.01 1.31 16.30
N GLY A 54 15.99 2.46 15.62
CA GLY A 54 17.09 3.45 15.68
C GLY A 54 18.05 3.47 14.48
N ILE A 55 17.89 2.58 13.52
CA ILE A 55 18.63 2.64 12.24
C ILE A 55 17.86 3.52 11.26
N ILE A 56 18.55 4.48 10.64
CA ILE A 56 18.02 5.23 9.49
C ILE A 56 18.04 4.27 8.30
N GLU A 57 16.87 3.82 7.86
CA GLU A 57 16.75 2.94 6.71
C GLU A 57 17.08 3.70 5.42
N ASN A 58 17.93 3.09 4.59
CA ASN A 58 18.06 3.53 3.20
C ASN A 58 16.83 3.07 2.39
N ALA A 59 16.73 3.53 1.15
CA ALA A 59 15.58 3.23 0.31
C ALA A 59 15.40 1.73 0.00
N GLU A 60 16.51 1.00 -0.16
CA GLU A 60 16.49 -0.44 -0.44
C GLU A 60 15.93 -1.24 0.75
N MET A 61 16.40 -0.91 1.97
CA MET A 61 15.87 -1.51 3.21
C MET A 61 14.38 -1.20 3.38
N LYS A 62 13.96 0.03 3.07
CA LYS A 62 12.55 0.39 3.08
C LYS A 62 11.78 -0.48 2.08
N GLN A 63 12.23 -0.57 0.83
CA GLN A 63 11.57 -1.37 -0.21
C GLN A 63 11.46 -2.87 0.17
N GLN A 64 12.44 -3.44 0.87
CA GLN A 64 12.37 -4.82 1.36
C GLN A 64 11.25 -5.07 2.39
N ARG A 65 10.79 -4.02 3.09
CA ARG A 65 9.66 -4.11 4.02
C ARG A 65 8.31 -3.92 3.34
N PHE A 66 8.27 -3.36 2.15
CA PHE A 66 7.01 -3.22 1.41
C PHE A 66 6.42 -4.60 1.14
N VAL A 67 5.12 -4.78 1.32
CA VAL A 67 4.42 -6.07 1.11
C VAL A 67 3.56 -6.02 -0.13
N GLY A 68 2.74 -4.97 -0.26
CA GLY A 68 1.77 -4.82 -1.33
C GLY A 68 0.88 -3.60 -1.09
N ILE A 69 -0.17 -3.47 -1.90
CA ILE A 69 -1.20 -2.43 -1.73
C ILE A 69 -2.50 -3.14 -1.34
N LEU A 70 -3.15 -2.64 -0.30
CA LEU A 70 -4.47 -3.09 0.11
C LEU A 70 -5.52 -2.07 -0.32
N SER A 71 -6.52 -2.52 -1.06
CA SER A 71 -7.65 -1.72 -1.52
C SER A 71 -8.95 -2.12 -0.82
N SER A 72 -10.01 -1.32 -1.02
CA SER A 72 -11.35 -1.68 -0.57
C SER A 72 -11.86 -2.99 -1.21
N LEU A 73 -11.44 -3.30 -2.43
CA LEU A 73 -11.80 -4.55 -3.10
C LEU A 73 -11.17 -5.77 -2.42
N ASP A 74 -9.91 -5.67 -2.01
CA ASP A 74 -9.21 -6.75 -1.30
C ASP A 74 -9.89 -7.04 0.04
N ILE A 75 -10.35 -5.99 0.74
CA ILE A 75 -11.09 -6.12 1.99
C ILE A 75 -12.44 -6.82 1.75
N VAL A 76 -13.20 -6.40 0.73
CA VAL A 76 -14.47 -7.06 0.39
C VAL A 76 -14.24 -8.52 0.03
N ALA A 77 -13.22 -8.82 -0.78
CA ALA A 77 -12.86 -10.19 -1.15
C ALA A 77 -12.45 -11.02 0.07
N PHE A 78 -11.74 -10.43 1.04
CA PHE A 78 -11.38 -11.08 2.30
C PHE A 78 -12.60 -11.38 3.17
N LEU A 79 -13.49 -10.39 3.37
CA LEU A 79 -14.70 -10.56 4.18
C LEU A 79 -15.70 -11.53 3.56
N ALA A 80 -15.71 -11.66 2.23
CA ALA A 80 -16.58 -12.58 1.50
C ALA A 80 -16.15 -14.06 1.56
N ARG A 81 -14.98 -14.38 2.15
CA ARG A 81 -14.56 -15.78 2.37
C ARG A 81 -15.50 -16.46 3.38
N ALA A 82 -15.80 -17.73 3.16
CA ALA A 82 -16.79 -18.47 3.94
C ALA A 82 -16.50 -18.41 5.46
N GLU A 83 -15.24 -18.62 5.83
CA GLU A 83 -14.75 -18.58 7.21
C GLU A 83 -14.89 -17.20 7.88
N ASN A 84 -14.88 -16.12 7.10
CA ASN A 84 -14.98 -14.75 7.61
C ASN A 84 -16.44 -14.26 7.64
N LEU A 85 -17.33 -14.89 6.88
CA LEU A 85 -18.78 -14.66 6.96
C LEU A 85 -19.39 -15.33 8.19
N GLU A 86 -18.84 -16.47 8.62
CA GLU A 86 -19.30 -17.18 9.83
C GLU A 86 -18.94 -16.44 11.13
N ASP A 87 -17.77 -15.79 11.18
CA ASP A 87 -17.31 -14.99 12.32
C ASP A 87 -16.75 -13.63 11.86
N GLN A 88 -17.67 -12.68 11.68
CA GLN A 88 -17.32 -11.32 11.25
C GLN A 88 -16.48 -10.58 12.29
N GLU A 89 -16.70 -10.81 13.60
CA GLU A 89 -15.94 -10.12 14.64
C GLU A 89 -14.46 -10.53 14.60
N ARG A 90 -14.19 -11.83 14.43
CA ARG A 90 -12.83 -12.34 14.19
C ARG A 90 -12.23 -11.74 12.92
N ALA A 91 -12.99 -11.71 11.82
CA ALA A 91 -12.51 -11.19 10.54
C ALA A 91 -12.11 -9.71 10.63
N MET A 92 -12.85 -8.87 11.37
CA MET A 92 -12.53 -7.46 11.57
C MET A 92 -11.24 -7.24 12.37
N LYS A 93 -10.94 -8.15 13.31
CA LYS A 93 -9.72 -8.12 14.14
C LYS A 93 -8.53 -8.82 13.49
N ALA A 94 -8.73 -9.49 12.35
CA ALA A 94 -7.65 -10.16 11.64
C ALA A 94 -6.59 -9.15 11.18
N PRO A 95 -5.30 -9.53 11.14
CA PRO A 95 -4.25 -8.70 10.59
C PRO A 95 -4.42 -8.55 9.06
N VAL A 96 -4.07 -7.39 8.52
CA VAL A 96 -4.15 -7.13 7.08
C VAL A 96 -3.25 -8.03 6.23
N SER A 97 -2.23 -8.65 6.83
CA SER A 97 -1.41 -9.69 6.17
C SER A 97 -2.22 -10.88 5.66
N GLU A 98 -3.41 -11.15 6.20
CA GLU A 98 -4.31 -12.21 5.73
C GLU A 98 -5.15 -11.81 4.49
N ALA A 99 -5.26 -10.50 4.24
CA ALA A 99 -6.06 -9.93 3.15
C ALA A 99 -5.22 -9.43 1.96
N VAL A 100 -4.06 -8.83 2.24
CA VAL A 100 -3.21 -8.26 1.19
C VAL A 100 -2.56 -9.35 0.34
N VAL A 101 -2.58 -9.16 -0.98
CA VAL A 101 -1.79 -9.99 -1.91
C VAL A 101 -0.37 -9.43 -1.97
N ALA A 102 0.61 -10.23 -1.55
CA ALA A 102 2.01 -9.81 -1.57
C ALA A 102 2.47 -9.54 -3.01
N ASN A 103 2.93 -8.32 -3.27
CA ASN A 103 3.51 -7.92 -4.54
C ASN A 103 4.54 -6.79 -4.32
N TYR A 104 5.79 -7.20 -4.14
CA TYR A 104 6.95 -6.34 -3.89
C TYR A 104 7.31 -5.41 -5.08
N SER A 105 6.77 -5.68 -6.26
CA SER A 105 7.09 -4.92 -7.48
C SER A 105 6.21 -3.67 -7.68
N LEU A 106 5.12 -3.53 -6.90
CA LEU A 106 4.19 -2.40 -7.00
C LEU A 106 4.79 -1.08 -6.47
N LEU A 107 5.85 -1.15 -5.68
CA LEU A 107 6.56 0.02 -5.20
C LEU A 107 7.88 0.16 -5.94
N ARG A 108 8.08 1.34 -6.53
CA ARG A 108 9.34 1.72 -7.15
C ARG A 108 9.75 3.10 -6.67
N GLN A 109 10.96 3.22 -6.14
CA GLN A 109 11.56 4.53 -5.97
C GLN A 109 12.15 4.98 -7.32
N VAL A 110 11.84 6.20 -7.72
CA VAL A 110 12.28 6.78 -8.98
C VAL A 110 12.84 8.16 -8.69
N ASP A 111 13.95 8.51 -9.34
CA ASP A 111 14.47 9.89 -9.28
C ASP A 111 13.40 10.79 -9.89
N PRO A 112 12.96 11.87 -9.19
CA PRO A 112 12.00 12.81 -9.74
C PRO A 112 12.34 13.26 -11.15
N ALA A 113 13.62 13.45 -11.49
CA ALA A 113 14.11 13.87 -12.81
C ALA A 113 14.11 12.77 -13.90
N THR A 114 13.74 11.53 -13.55
CA THR A 114 13.64 10.42 -14.50
C THR A 114 12.61 10.76 -15.56
N ARG A 115 12.99 10.66 -16.83
CA ARG A 115 12.06 10.73 -17.95
C ARG A 115 11.52 9.33 -18.20
N SER A 116 10.20 9.18 -18.31
CA SER A 116 9.61 7.91 -18.77
C SER A 116 9.90 7.75 -20.26
N SER A 117 11.05 7.18 -20.60
CA SER A 117 11.24 6.52 -21.89
C SER A 117 10.77 5.07 -21.74
N ASP A 118 9.91 4.62 -22.65
CA ASP A 118 9.40 3.24 -22.71
C ASP A 118 10.47 2.16 -22.43
#